data_AF-A0AAQ4E872-F1
#
_entry.id   AF-A0AAQ4E872-F1
#
_cell.length_a   1.000
_cell.length_b   1.000
_cell.length_c   1.000
_cell.angle_alpha   90.00
_cell.angle_beta   90.00
_cell.angle_gamma   90.00
#
_symmetry.space_group_name_H-M   'P 1'
#
loop_
_entity.id
_entity.type
_entity.pdbx_description
1 polymer ?
#
loop_
_entity_poly.entity_id
_entity_poly.type
_entity_poly.pdbx_seq_one_letter_code
_entity_poly.pdbx_strand_id
1 'polypeptide(L)'
;MEDHEMALLNEPDVTARRGNGVARGTTPDLAWLSGTLDVSWRSEEVDLGSHHSVIGITIRGSRYRAVLGTAWITDWDKMRKFTQEQEASEEESGQAEAQQTYAEWARDQKKALKQFTQEIERRRRHRT
;
A
#
# COMPACT_ATOMS: atom_id res chain seq x y z
N MET A 1 30.57 1.03 12.08
CA MET A 1 29.50 1.17 11.08
C MET A 1 29.58 -0.11 10.28
N GLU A 2 28.59 -0.99 10.40
CA GLU A 2 28.58 -2.26 9.68
C GLU A 2 28.27 -1.98 8.20
N ASP A 3 29.02 -2.63 7.32
CA ASP A 3 28.72 -2.68 5.89
C ASP A 3 27.82 -3.90 5.64
N HIS A 4 26.66 -3.66 5.04
CA HIS A 4 25.64 -4.67 4.81
C HIS A 4 25.59 -5.15 3.35
N GLU A 5 26.60 -4.80 2.54
CA GLU A 5 26.74 -5.22 1.13
C GLU A 5 25.47 -4.94 0.30
N MET A 6 24.93 -3.73 0.44
CA MET A 6 23.73 -3.29 -0.28
C MET A 6 24.07 -2.34 -1.44
N ALA A 7 23.40 -2.52 -2.58
CA ALA A 7 23.48 -1.62 -3.71
C ALA A 7 22.26 -0.68 -3.74
N LEU A 8 22.50 0.62 -3.95
CA LEU A 8 21.45 1.60 -4.18
C LEU A 8 20.89 1.41 -5.60
N LEU A 9 19.56 1.31 -5.71
CA LEU A 9 18.86 1.12 -6.99
C LEU A 9 18.42 2.43 -7.66
N ASN A 10 18.39 3.53 -6.92
CA ASN A 10 17.93 4.82 -7.43
C ASN A 10 18.82 5.34 -8.55
N GLU A 11 18.20 5.84 -9.61
CA GLU A 11 18.88 6.62 -10.64
C GLU A 11 19.10 8.06 -10.13
N PRO A 12 20.33 8.60 -10.17
CA PRO A 12 20.64 9.90 -9.56
C PRO A 12 19.93 11.08 -10.25
N ASP A 13 19.60 10.93 -11.52
CA ASP A 13 18.98 11.98 -12.33
C ASP A 13 17.43 11.92 -12.31
N VAL A 14 16.86 10.96 -11.59
CA VAL A 14 15.41 10.75 -11.54
C VAL A 14 14.86 11.15 -10.18
N THR A 15 13.97 12.14 -10.17
CA THR A 15 13.34 12.64 -8.94
C THR A 15 12.15 11.76 -8.55
N ALA A 16 12.13 11.26 -7.32
CA ALA A 16 10.97 10.56 -6.75
C ALA A 16 9.93 11.52 -6.14
N ARG A 17 10.31 12.77 -5.87
CA ARG A 17 9.42 13.84 -5.41
C ARG A 17 9.53 15.03 -6.35
N ARG A 18 8.39 15.44 -6.91
CA ARG A 18 8.31 16.60 -7.81
C ARG A 18 8.56 17.87 -7.00
N GLY A 19 9.41 18.73 -7.54
CA GLY A 19 9.59 20.09 -7.04
C GLY A 19 8.32 20.92 -7.21
N ASN A 20 8.28 22.08 -6.57
CA ASN A 20 7.30 23.11 -6.86
C ASN A 20 8.02 24.34 -7.44
N GLY A 21 7.30 25.42 -7.76
CA GLY A 21 7.92 26.65 -8.29
C GLY A 21 8.97 27.31 -7.37
N VAL A 22 9.17 26.79 -6.14
CA VAL A 22 10.10 27.30 -5.13
C VAL A 22 11.23 26.31 -4.83
N ALA A 23 10.95 25.00 -4.83
CA ALA A 23 11.90 23.94 -4.50
C ALA A 23 12.12 22.99 -5.66
N ARG A 24 13.38 22.61 -5.92
CA ARG A 24 13.72 21.60 -6.93
C ARG A 24 13.18 20.22 -6.55
N GLY A 25 13.00 19.36 -7.54
CA GLY A 25 12.66 17.96 -7.30
C GLY A 25 13.77 17.24 -6.54
N THR A 26 13.40 16.25 -5.74
CA THR A 26 14.31 15.49 -4.88
C THR A 26 14.01 14.00 -4.93
N THR A 27 14.91 13.19 -4.38
CA THR A 27 14.76 11.72 -4.31
C THR A 27 14.92 11.25 -2.86
N PRO A 28 13.95 11.56 -1.98
CA PRO A 28 14.02 11.15 -0.58
C PRO A 28 13.72 9.64 -0.40
N ASP A 29 13.00 9.05 -1.35
CA ASP A 29 12.59 7.65 -1.33
C ASP A 29 13.72 6.78 -1.93
N LEU A 30 14.43 6.04 -1.07
CA LEU A 30 15.58 5.22 -1.47
C LEU A 30 15.23 3.73 -1.49
N ALA A 31 15.71 3.03 -2.52
CA ALA A 31 15.58 1.60 -2.68
C ALA A 31 16.97 0.95 -2.68
N TRP A 32 17.15 -0.05 -1.81
CA TRP A 32 18.40 -0.80 -1.68
C TRP A 32 18.15 -2.28 -2.00
N LEU A 33 19.15 -2.93 -2.59
CA LEU A 33 19.15 -4.36 -2.89
C LEU A 33 20.32 -5.03 -2.18
N SER A 34 20.06 -6.18 -1.57
CA SER A 34 21.11 -7.10 -1.11
C SER A 34 21.16 -8.32 -2.03
N GLY A 35 22.36 -8.75 -2.40
CA GLY A 35 22.60 -9.87 -3.32
C GLY A 35 22.50 -9.51 -4.81
N THR A 36 22.59 -10.54 -5.67
CA THR A 36 22.62 -10.40 -7.13
C THR A 36 21.31 -10.88 -7.75
N LEU A 37 20.39 -9.95 -7.96
CA LEU A 37 19.17 -10.14 -8.73
C LEU A 37 19.18 -9.19 -9.93
N ASP A 38 18.65 -9.63 -11.08
CA ASP A 38 18.38 -8.74 -12.21
C ASP A 38 17.18 -7.87 -11.82
N VAL A 39 17.46 -6.64 -11.39
CA VAL A 39 16.49 -5.69 -10.84
C VAL A 39 16.55 -4.40 -11.64
N SER A 40 15.38 -3.84 -11.94
CA SER A 40 15.26 -2.49 -12.49
C SER A 40 14.38 -1.63 -11.59
N TRP A 41 14.82 -0.39 -11.37
CA TRP A 41 14.08 0.64 -10.66
C TRP A 41 13.64 1.73 -11.64
N ARG A 42 12.46 2.32 -11.43
CA ARG A 42 12.00 3.50 -12.16
C ARG A 42 11.03 4.33 -11.33
N SER A 43 11.05 5.64 -11.55
CA SER A 43 9.96 6.54 -11.17
C SER A 43 8.90 6.50 -12.27
N GLU A 44 7.65 6.20 -11.92
CA GLU A 44 6.54 6.06 -12.88
C GLU A 44 5.95 7.41 -13.31
N GLU A 45 6.44 8.54 -12.76
CA GLU A 45 5.94 9.91 -12.99
C GLU A 45 4.43 10.13 -12.73
N VAL A 46 3.76 9.12 -12.17
CA VAL A 46 2.37 9.17 -11.69
C VAL A 46 2.40 9.51 -10.21
N ASP A 47 1.67 10.55 -9.80
CA ASP A 47 1.76 11.09 -8.44
C ASP A 47 0.54 10.80 -7.54
N LEU A 48 -0.53 10.23 -8.13
CA LEU A 48 -1.80 9.89 -7.47
C LEU A 48 -2.38 11.05 -6.64
N GLY A 49 -2.13 12.30 -7.05
CA GLY A 49 -2.60 13.50 -6.33
C GLY A 49 -1.70 13.95 -5.18
N SER A 50 -0.48 13.43 -5.08
CA SER A 50 0.55 13.87 -4.12
C SER A 50 1.73 14.55 -4.82
N HIS A 51 2.76 14.95 -4.06
CA HIS A 51 4.02 15.43 -4.65
C HIS A 51 5.05 14.28 -4.86
N HIS A 52 4.73 13.06 -4.43
CA HIS A 52 5.57 11.87 -4.61
C HIS A 52 5.15 11.12 -5.86
N SER A 53 6.13 10.64 -6.61
CA SER A 53 5.92 9.75 -7.75
C SER A 53 5.84 8.30 -7.28
N VAL A 54 5.01 7.50 -7.93
CA VAL A 54 4.98 6.05 -7.74
C VAL A 54 6.33 5.48 -8.18
N ILE A 55 6.90 4.60 -7.34
CA ILE A 55 8.16 3.91 -7.63
C ILE A 55 7.85 2.48 -8.06
N GLY A 56 8.36 2.09 -9.22
CA GLY A 56 8.30 0.73 -9.74
C GLY A 56 9.63 0.01 -9.56
N ILE A 57 9.60 -1.16 -8.91
CA ILE A 57 10.76 -2.07 -8.82
C ILE A 57 10.36 -3.38 -9.49
N THR A 58 11.10 -3.77 -10.52
CA THR A 58 10.93 -5.06 -11.17
C THR A 58 12.09 -5.97 -10.81
N ILE A 59 11.78 -7.12 -10.22
CA ILE A 59 12.75 -8.15 -9.88
C ILE A 59 12.56 -9.32 -10.85
N ARG A 60 13.55 -9.60 -11.69
CA ARG A 60 13.53 -10.75 -12.61
C ARG A 60 14.09 -11.97 -11.89
N GLY A 61 13.17 -12.82 -11.45
CA GLY A 61 13.49 -14.13 -10.86
C GLY A 61 13.42 -15.27 -11.87
N SER A 62 13.93 -16.44 -11.47
CA SER A 62 13.58 -17.71 -12.14
C SER A 62 12.07 -17.92 -12.11
N ARG A 63 11.52 -18.67 -13.09
CA ARG A 63 10.07 -18.88 -13.29
C ARG A 63 9.32 -19.00 -11.95
N TYR A 64 8.63 -17.92 -11.57
CA TYR A 64 7.75 -17.92 -10.40
C TYR A 64 6.63 -18.93 -10.64
N ARG A 65 6.71 -20.09 -9.98
CA ARG A 65 5.57 -20.99 -9.90
C ARG A 65 4.68 -20.47 -8.79
N ALA A 66 3.66 -19.70 -9.16
CA ALA A 66 2.61 -19.30 -8.23
C ALA A 66 2.05 -20.57 -7.55
N VAL A 67 2.35 -20.73 -6.25
CA VAL A 67 1.59 -21.63 -5.39
C VAL A 67 0.28 -20.89 -5.15
N LEU A 68 -0.75 -21.29 -5.88
CA LEU A 68 -2.08 -20.76 -5.65
C LEU A 68 -2.59 -21.38 -4.34
N GLY A 69 -2.42 -20.65 -3.25
CA GLY A 69 -3.09 -20.90 -1.99
C GLY A 69 -4.37 -20.09 -1.87
N THR A 70 -4.84 -19.92 -0.64
CA THR A 70 -5.95 -19.03 -0.34
C THR A 70 -5.54 -17.56 -0.35
N ALA A 71 -6.46 -16.66 -0.68
CA ALA A 71 -6.31 -15.22 -0.57
C ALA A 71 -7.33 -14.67 0.42
N TRP A 72 -6.99 -13.60 1.11
CA TRP A 72 -7.95 -12.79 1.84
C TRP A 72 -8.30 -11.59 0.97
N ILE A 73 -9.58 -11.43 0.64
CA ILE A 73 -10.09 -10.25 -0.10
C ILE A 73 -11.07 -9.51 0.79
N THR A 74 -10.80 -8.23 0.99
CA THR A 74 -11.69 -7.30 1.69
C THR A 74 -12.59 -6.59 0.69
N ASP A 75 -13.90 -6.60 0.94
CA ASP A 75 -14.86 -5.75 0.24
C ASP A 75 -14.86 -4.34 0.85
N TRP A 76 -13.99 -3.49 0.32
CA TRP A 76 -13.79 -2.13 0.83
C TRP A 76 -15.02 -1.23 0.71
N ASP A 77 -15.87 -1.46 -0.30
CA ASP A 77 -17.08 -0.66 -0.48
C ASP A 77 -18.11 -1.00 0.59
N LYS A 78 -18.29 -2.28 0.91
CA LYS A 78 -19.17 -2.68 2.01
C LYS A 78 -18.65 -2.20 3.36
N MET A 79 -17.33 -2.31 3.60
CA MET A 79 -16.74 -1.83 4.84
C MET A 79 -16.95 -0.32 5.04
N ARG A 80 -16.74 0.48 3.99
CA ARG A 80 -16.95 1.94 4.07
C ARG A 80 -18.40 2.30 4.34
N LYS A 81 -19.36 1.69 3.62
CA LYS A 81 -20.79 1.92 3.84
C LYS A 81 -21.20 1.56 5.27
N PHE A 82 -20.76 0.40 5.75
CA PHE A 82 -21.01 -0.02 7.12
C PHE A 82 -20.49 0.97 8.16
N THR A 83 -19.28 1.50 7.96
CA THR A 83 -18.69 2.48 8.90
C THR A 83 -19.46 3.79 8.88
N GLN A 84 -19.85 4.28 7.70
CA GLN A 84 -20.66 5.50 7.56
C GLN A 84 -22.06 5.36 8.18
N GLU A 85 -22.68 4.19 8.05
CA GLU A 85 -23.99 3.90 8.66
C GLU A 85 -23.89 3.83 10.19
N GLN A 86 -22.80 3.29 10.75
CA GLN A 86 -22.55 3.29 12.20
C GLN A 86 -22.37 4.73 12.71
N GLU A 87 -21.52 5.52 12.06
CA GLU A 87 -21.30 6.94 12.41
C GLU A 87 -22.61 7.74 12.38
N ALA A 88 -23.42 7.59 11.31
CA ALA A 88 -24.72 8.25 11.20
C ALA A 88 -25.70 7.82 12.30
N SER A 89 -25.69 6.54 12.72
CA SER A 89 -26.55 6.04 13.79
C SER A 89 -26.12 6.52 15.19
N GLU A 90 -24.82 6.72 15.40
CA GLU A 90 -24.25 7.27 16.63
C GLU A 90 -24.54 8.76 16.78
N GLU A 91 -24.55 9.49 15.66
CA GLU A 91 -25.01 10.89 15.58
C GLU A 91 -26.50 11.02 15.90
N GLU A 92 -27.36 10.18 15.29
CA GLU A 92 -28.81 10.22 15.50
C GLU A 92 -29.22 9.81 16.93
N SER A 93 -28.46 8.89 17.56
CA SER A 93 -28.69 8.46 18.95
C SER A 93 -28.12 9.41 20.01
N GLY A 94 -27.48 10.52 19.61
CA GLY A 94 -26.90 11.50 20.52
C GLY A 94 -25.65 11.01 21.25
N GLN A 95 -24.99 9.97 20.73
CA GLN A 95 -23.75 9.40 21.30
C GLN A 95 -22.47 9.93 20.62
N ALA A 96 -22.60 10.71 19.55
CA ALA A 96 -21.48 11.25 18.76
C ALA A 96 -20.49 12.16 19.52
N GLU A 97 -20.82 12.62 20.73
CA GLU A 97 -19.94 13.49 21.52
C GLU A 97 -18.93 12.74 22.40
N ALA A 98 -19.00 11.41 22.48
CA ALA A 98 -18.01 10.65 23.24
C ALA A 98 -16.66 10.69 22.52
N GLN A 99 -15.66 11.27 23.16
CA GLN A 99 -14.30 11.38 22.63
C GLN A 99 -13.67 9.97 22.57
N GLN A 100 -13.89 9.26 21.46
CA GLN A 100 -13.38 7.91 21.27
C GLN A 100 -11.85 7.95 21.25
N THR A 101 -11.22 7.04 22.00
CA THR A 101 -9.76 6.94 21.96
C THR A 101 -9.31 6.34 20.63
N TYR A 102 -8.12 6.72 20.15
CA TYR A 102 -7.53 6.11 18.95
C TYR A 102 -7.45 4.59 19.02
N ALA A 103 -7.20 4.02 20.21
CA ALA A 103 -7.10 2.58 20.40
C ALA A 103 -8.45 1.87 20.23
N GLU A 104 -9.55 2.49 20.65
CA GLU A 104 -10.91 1.97 20.46
C GLU A 104 -11.30 2.04 18.99
N TRP A 105 -11.11 3.21 18.35
CA TRP A 105 -11.33 3.36 16.92
C TRP A 105 -10.56 2.30 16.11
N ALA A 106 -9.28 2.10 16.40
CA ALA A 106 -8.46 1.11 15.69
C ALA A 106 -8.93 -0.34 15.92
N ARG A 107 -9.54 -0.65 17.08
CA ARG A 107 -10.15 -1.97 17.33
C ARG A 107 -11.40 -2.17 16.50
N ASP A 108 -12.26 -1.16 16.41
CA ASP A 108 -13.50 -1.23 15.65
C ASP A 108 -13.21 -1.36 14.16
N GLN A 109 -12.22 -0.62 13.64
CA GLN A 109 -11.75 -0.78 12.26
C GLN A 109 -11.21 -2.19 11.98
N LYS A 110 -10.47 -2.79 12.92
CA LYS A 110 -10.01 -4.19 12.78
C LYS A 110 -11.17 -5.19 12.81
N LYS A 111 -12.21 -4.92 13.58
CA LYS A 111 -13.41 -5.77 13.66
C LYS A 111 -14.20 -5.70 12.36
N ALA A 112 -14.45 -4.50 11.84
CA ALA A 112 -15.07 -4.28 10.54
C ALA A 112 -14.25 -4.93 9.42
N LEU A 113 -12.92 -4.76 9.43
CA LEU A 113 -12.03 -5.40 8.45
C LEU A 113 -12.22 -6.92 8.43
N LYS A 114 -12.25 -7.58 9.59
CA LYS A 114 -12.49 -9.03 9.67
C LYS A 114 -13.86 -9.43 9.11
N GLN A 115 -14.90 -8.63 9.37
CA GLN A 115 -16.26 -8.90 8.91
C GLN A 115 -16.38 -8.86 7.38
N PHE A 116 -15.66 -7.93 6.74
CA PHE A 116 -15.73 -7.73 5.29
C PHE A 116 -14.58 -8.38 4.52
N THR A 117 -13.72 -9.14 5.21
CA THR A 117 -12.66 -9.92 4.57
C THR A 117 -13.08 -11.37 4.48
N GLN A 118 -13.10 -11.90 3.25
CA GLN A 118 -13.38 -13.29 2.96
C GLN A 118 -12.12 -14.01 2.48
N GLU A 119 -11.98 -15.26 2.89
CA GLU A 119 -11.00 -16.16 2.31
C GLU A 119 -11.54 -16.70 0.97
N ILE A 120 -10.73 -16.60 -0.08
CA ILE A 120 -11.04 -17.10 -1.41
C ILE A 120 -10.01 -18.12 -1.85
N GLU A 121 -10.47 -19.19 -2.48
CA GLU A 121 -9.59 -20.15 -3.15
C GLU A 121 -9.14 -19.57 -4.50
N ARG A 122 -7.83 -19.42 -4.71
CA ARG A 122 -7.32 -18.93 -6.00
C ARG A 122 -7.28 -20.08 -6.99
N ARG A 123 -8.14 -20.05 -8.01
CA ARG A 123 -8.11 -21.03 -9.12
C ARG A 123 -7.28 -20.52 -10.30
N ARG A 124 -6.51 -21.42 -10.92
CA ARG A 124 -5.85 -21.15 -12.22
C ARG A 124 -6.95 -20.95 -13.27
N ARG A 125 -7.14 -19.72 -13.73
CA ARG A 125 -7.84 -19.51 -15.01
C ARG A 125 -6.91 -20.02 -16.11
N HIS A 126 -7.36 -21.04 -16.86
CA HIS A 126 -6.68 -21.42 -18.09
C HIS A 126 -6.81 -20.23 -19.05
N ARG A 127 -5.67 -19.65 -19.43
CA ARG A 127 -5.59 -18.70 -20.53
C ARG A 127 -5.76 -19.52 -21.80
N THR A 128 -6.90 -19.41 -22.47
CA THR A 128 -7.08 -19.79 -23.88
C THR A 128 -6.33 -18.83 -24.78
#